data_AF-A0A7C9QRK1-F1
#
_entry.id   AF-A0A7C9QRK1-F1
#
_cell.length_a   1.000
_cell.length_b   1.000
_cell.length_c   1.000
_cell.angle_alpha   90.00
_cell.angle_beta   90.00
_cell.angle_gamma   90.00
#
_symmetry.space_group_name_H-M   'P 1'
#
loop_
_entity.id
_entity.type
_entity.pdbx_description
1 polymer ?
#
loop_
_entity_poly.entity_id
_entity_poly.type
_entity_poly.pdbx_seq_one_letter_code
_entity_poly.pdbx_strand_id
1 'polypeptide(L)'
;MSRRLFALAALSLVAATPAAADDGPLRLSCRADNPALLPAPLAFSIDMAAAKATETGSGEEYGVTAYRDGFGLWDPAGGPGTVVYRIDRIHGRFMRVDKQIRVDGTCEKVEPKL
;
A
#
# COMPACT_ATOMS: atom_id res chain seq x y z
N MET A 1 -27.57 -16.86 59.67
CA MET A 1 -26.15 -17.09 59.30
C MET A 1 -26.11 -17.67 57.89
N SER A 2 -25.73 -16.86 56.92
CA SER A 2 -25.79 -17.13 55.48
C SER A 2 -24.71 -18.10 55.01
N ARG A 3 -25.06 -19.08 54.15
CA ARG A 3 -24.10 -19.87 53.38
C ARG A 3 -24.37 -19.68 51.88
N ARG A 4 -23.27 -19.38 51.18
CA ARG A 4 -23.16 -18.71 49.88
C ARG A 4 -23.44 -19.68 48.73
N LEU A 5 -24.25 -19.25 47.76
CA LEU A 5 -24.33 -19.87 46.44
C LEU A 5 -23.06 -19.53 45.63
N PHE A 6 -22.37 -20.56 45.14
CA PHE A 6 -21.31 -20.42 44.14
C PHE A 6 -21.96 -20.46 42.75
N ALA A 7 -21.97 -19.33 42.06
CA ALA A 7 -22.32 -19.27 40.63
C ALA A 7 -21.07 -19.59 39.81
N LEU A 8 -21.09 -20.70 39.07
CA LEU A 8 -20.08 -20.97 38.03
C LEU A 8 -20.32 -20.01 36.85
N ALA A 9 -19.39 -19.10 36.62
CA ALA A 9 -19.34 -18.30 35.41
C ALA A 9 -18.79 -19.15 34.27
N ALA A 10 -19.64 -19.49 33.30
CA ALA A 10 -19.22 -20.07 32.04
C ALA A 10 -18.51 -19.00 31.21
N LEU A 11 -17.19 -19.10 31.07
CA LEU A 11 -16.43 -18.30 30.11
C LEU A 11 -16.73 -18.80 28.70
N SER A 12 -17.55 -18.06 27.96
CA SER A 12 -17.68 -18.22 26.52
C SER A 12 -16.39 -17.75 25.84
N LEU A 13 -15.60 -18.67 25.29
CA LEU A 13 -14.53 -18.34 24.36
C LEU A 13 -15.15 -17.82 23.06
N VAL A 14 -15.10 -16.52 22.85
CA VAL A 14 -15.26 -15.93 21.51
C VAL A 14 -13.97 -16.23 20.75
N ALA A 15 -14.02 -17.19 19.83
CA ALA A 15 -12.97 -17.36 18.83
C ALA A 15 -12.97 -16.10 17.96
N ALA A 16 -11.94 -15.26 18.11
CA ALA A 16 -11.67 -14.18 17.19
C ALA A 16 -11.32 -14.81 15.83
N THR A 17 -12.27 -14.82 14.89
CA THR A 17 -11.94 -15.08 13.49
C THR A 17 -10.96 -14.01 13.04
N PRO A 18 -9.78 -14.37 12.49
CA PRO A 18 -8.91 -13.38 11.88
C PRO A 18 -9.72 -12.71 10.77
N ALA A 19 -9.85 -11.38 10.85
CA ALA A 19 -10.38 -10.59 9.76
C ALA A 19 -9.57 -10.95 8.51
N ALA A 20 -10.23 -11.47 7.48
CA ALA A 20 -9.61 -11.74 6.21
C ALA A 20 -8.89 -10.47 5.77
N ALA A 21 -7.57 -10.54 5.59
CA ALA A 21 -6.82 -9.47 5.01
C ALA A 21 -7.42 -9.19 3.63
N ASP A 22 -7.69 -7.93 3.32
CA ASP A 22 -8.09 -7.48 1.99
C ASP A 22 -7.07 -8.02 0.96
N ASP A 23 -7.43 -9.10 0.25
CA ASP A 23 -6.64 -9.69 -0.84
C ASP A 23 -6.75 -8.90 -2.16
N GLY A 24 -7.41 -7.74 -2.12
CA GLY A 24 -7.52 -6.83 -3.25
C GLY A 24 -6.22 -6.05 -3.54
N PRO A 25 -6.08 -5.48 -4.75
CA PRO A 25 -4.93 -4.65 -5.07
C PRO A 25 -4.82 -3.46 -4.12
N LEU A 26 -3.60 -3.19 -3.66
CA LEU A 26 -3.29 -2.01 -2.87
C LEU A 26 -3.45 -0.77 -3.74
N ARG A 27 -4.39 0.11 -3.37
CA ARG A 27 -4.60 1.38 -4.06
C ARG A 27 -3.95 2.50 -3.29
N LEU A 28 -3.10 3.27 -3.96
CA LEU A 28 -2.41 4.42 -3.38
C LEU A 28 -2.73 5.69 -4.16
N SER A 29 -2.89 6.80 -3.45
CA SER A 29 -2.90 8.16 -3.99
C SER A 29 -1.67 8.88 -3.46
N CYS A 30 -0.82 9.36 -4.35
CA CYS A 30 0.50 9.92 -4.05
C CYS A 30 0.60 11.37 -4.52
N ARG A 31 1.04 12.28 -3.65
CA ARG A 31 1.20 13.71 -3.94
C ARG A 31 2.62 14.17 -3.65
N ALA A 32 3.27 14.77 -4.65
CA ALA A 32 4.58 15.38 -4.50
C ALA A 32 4.57 16.51 -3.48
N ASP A 33 5.64 16.63 -2.70
CA ASP A 33 5.83 17.73 -1.75
C ASP A 33 5.95 19.07 -2.48
N ASN A 34 6.58 19.05 -3.67
CA ASN A 34 6.62 20.17 -4.59
C ASN A 34 5.71 19.93 -5.81
N PRO A 35 4.51 20.53 -5.86
CA PRO A 35 3.56 20.32 -6.96
C PRO A 35 4.05 20.90 -8.30
N ALA A 36 5.08 21.76 -8.32
CA ALA A 36 5.65 22.25 -9.58
C ALA A 36 6.39 21.15 -10.36
N LEU A 37 6.88 20.10 -9.68
CA LEU A 37 7.54 18.96 -10.31
C LEU A 37 6.55 17.89 -10.77
N LEU A 38 5.40 17.81 -10.11
CA LEU A 38 4.33 16.86 -10.40
C LEU A 38 2.98 17.51 -10.03
N PRO A 39 2.31 18.16 -11.00
CA PRO A 39 1.15 19.02 -10.71
C PRO A 39 -0.13 18.25 -10.37
N ALA A 40 -0.21 16.97 -10.76
CA ALA A 40 -1.33 16.10 -10.44
C ALA A 40 -0.87 14.96 -9.51
N PRO A 41 -1.70 14.54 -8.53
CA PRO A 41 -1.44 13.32 -7.78
C PRO A 41 -1.36 12.11 -8.69
N LEU A 42 -0.46 11.18 -8.38
CA LEU A 42 -0.39 9.87 -9.01
C LEU A 42 -1.28 8.91 -8.24
N ALA A 43 -2.04 8.08 -8.94
CA ALA A 43 -2.80 7.01 -8.31
C ALA A 43 -2.32 5.67 -8.86
N PHE A 44 -2.06 4.71 -7.98
CA PHE A 44 -1.59 3.38 -8.35
C PHE A 44 -2.55 2.32 -7.86
N SER A 45 -2.80 1.31 -8.69
CA SER A 45 -3.39 0.02 -8.30
C SER A 45 -2.29 -1.03 -8.35
N ILE A 46 -1.95 -1.62 -7.21
CA ILE A 46 -0.78 -2.49 -7.05
C ILE A 46 -1.24 -3.88 -6.63
N ASP A 47 -1.03 -4.85 -7.51
CA ASP A 47 -1.18 -6.26 -7.22
C ASP A 47 0.16 -6.84 -6.78
N MET A 48 0.32 -7.00 -5.46
CA MET A 48 1.54 -7.54 -4.87
C MET A 48 1.74 -9.02 -5.18
N ALA A 49 0.66 -9.78 -5.39
CA ALA A 49 0.72 -11.21 -5.69
C ALA A 49 1.14 -11.45 -7.14
N ALA A 50 0.62 -10.64 -8.07
CA ALA A 50 1.02 -10.66 -9.48
C ALA A 50 2.33 -9.91 -9.76
N ALA A 51 2.87 -9.19 -8.77
CA ALA A 51 4.02 -8.28 -8.90
C ALA A 51 3.84 -7.23 -10.02
N LYS A 52 2.64 -6.66 -10.11
CA LYS A 52 2.27 -5.65 -11.13
C LYS A 52 1.63 -4.44 -10.50
N ALA A 53 1.83 -3.28 -11.11
CA ALA A 53 1.12 -2.07 -10.77
C ALA A 53 0.66 -1.34 -12.03
N THR A 54 -0.44 -0.61 -11.92
CA THR A 54 -0.93 0.27 -12.97
C THR A 54 -1.13 1.65 -12.38
N GLU A 55 -0.63 2.69 -13.04
CA GLU A 55 -1.00 4.06 -12.73
C GLU A 55 -2.39 4.35 -13.29
N THR A 56 -3.36 4.63 -12.42
CA THR A 56 -4.78 4.78 -12.78
C THR A 56 -5.04 5.95 -13.72
N GLY A 57 -4.24 7.01 -13.65
CA GLY A 57 -4.42 8.22 -14.48
C GLY A 57 -3.95 8.03 -15.93
N SER A 58 -2.81 7.38 -16.12
CA SER A 58 -2.19 7.18 -17.44
C SER A 58 -2.46 5.80 -18.05
N GLY A 59 -2.82 4.81 -17.24
CA GLY A 59 -2.87 3.40 -17.62
C GLY A 59 -1.50 2.74 -17.75
N GLU A 60 -0.41 3.45 -17.39
CA GLU A 60 0.95 2.94 -17.49
C GLU A 60 1.15 1.73 -16.56
N GLU A 61 1.76 0.68 -17.09
CA GLU A 61 2.04 -0.56 -16.37
C GLU A 61 3.47 -0.59 -15.85
N TYR A 62 3.62 -1.10 -14.63
CA TYR A 62 4.91 -1.26 -13.97
C TYR A 62 5.02 -2.66 -13.39
N GLY A 63 6.25 -3.17 -13.37
CA GLY A 63 6.56 -4.29 -12.52
C GLY A 63 6.76 -3.83 -11.06
N VAL A 64 6.49 -4.72 -10.12
CA VAL A 64 6.67 -4.44 -8.68
C VAL A 64 7.84 -5.24 -8.16
N THR A 65 8.66 -4.61 -7.31
CA THR A 65 9.67 -5.30 -6.52
C THR A 65 9.53 -4.91 -5.06
N ALA A 66 9.49 -5.90 -4.17
CA ALA A 66 9.35 -5.66 -2.74
C ALA A 66 10.70 -5.37 -2.09
N TYR A 67 10.69 -4.47 -1.11
CA TYR A 67 11.79 -4.22 -0.18
C TYR A 67 11.31 -4.50 1.25
N ARG A 68 12.24 -4.48 2.22
CA ARG A 68 11.90 -4.72 3.63
C ARG A 68 10.77 -3.80 4.13
N ASP A 69 10.86 -2.51 3.82
CA ASP A 69 10.01 -1.47 4.39
C ASP A 69 9.07 -0.83 3.34
N GLY A 70 8.96 -1.42 2.15
CA GLY A 70 8.26 -0.81 1.03
C GLY A 70 8.33 -1.62 -0.25
N PHE A 71 8.18 -0.96 -1.38
CA PHE A 71 8.31 -1.56 -2.70
C PHE A 71 8.74 -0.51 -3.73
N GLY A 72 9.17 -0.98 -4.89
CA GLY A 72 9.49 -0.15 -6.04
C GLY A 72 8.68 -0.55 -7.25
N LEU A 73 8.33 0.43 -8.06
CA LEU A 73 7.72 0.23 -9.37
C LEU A 73 8.82 0.43 -10.41
N TRP A 74 9.02 -0.57 -11.28
CA TRP A 74 10.07 -0.55 -12.30
C TRP A 74 9.46 -0.59 -13.70
N ASP A 75 10.14 0.07 -14.62
CA ASP A 75 9.77 0.10 -16.05
C ASP A 75 9.86 -1.33 -16.63
N PRO A 76 8.76 -1.90 -17.14
CA PRO A 76 8.74 -3.25 -17.67
C PRO A 76 9.73 -3.47 -18.82
N ALA A 77 10.05 -2.44 -19.61
CA ALA A 77 11.00 -2.53 -20.71
C ALA A 77 12.46 -2.63 -20.24
N GLY A 78 12.79 -2.05 -19.09
CA GLY A 78 14.14 -2.08 -18.50
C GLY A 78 14.36 -3.17 -17.46
N GLY A 79 13.29 -3.78 -16.96
CA GLY A 79 13.33 -4.85 -15.96
C GLY A 79 13.51 -4.36 -14.51
N PRO A 80 13.67 -5.26 -13.53
CA PRO A 80 13.72 -4.91 -12.10
C PRO A 80 14.84 -3.94 -11.69
N GLY A 81 15.86 -3.75 -12.54
CA GLY A 81 16.95 -2.79 -12.32
C GLY A 81 16.58 -1.33 -12.61
N THR A 82 15.44 -1.08 -13.28
CA THR A 82 15.00 0.26 -13.70
C THR A 82 13.81 0.73 -12.88
N VAL A 83 14.03 0.89 -11.57
CA VAL A 83 13.02 1.39 -10.63
C VAL A 83 12.75 2.87 -10.88
N VAL A 84 11.49 3.18 -11.21
CA VAL A 84 10.98 4.54 -11.50
C VAL A 84 10.30 5.15 -10.28
N TYR A 85 9.70 4.33 -9.42
CA TYR A 85 9.11 4.80 -8.16
C TYR A 85 9.58 3.95 -6.99
N ARG A 86 9.82 4.58 -5.84
CA ARG A 86 10.02 3.91 -4.55
C ARG A 86 8.97 4.39 -3.58
N ILE A 87 8.31 3.45 -2.91
CA ILE A 87 7.21 3.72 -1.98
C ILE A 87 7.50 3.00 -0.66
N ASP A 88 7.67 3.77 0.40
CA ASP A 88 7.77 3.32 1.79
C ASP A 88 6.36 3.16 2.36
N ARG A 89 5.98 1.93 2.70
CA ARG A 89 4.64 1.63 3.20
C ARG A 89 4.45 1.99 4.67
N ILE A 90 5.53 2.04 5.43
CA ILE A 90 5.49 2.31 6.87
C ILE A 90 5.17 3.79 7.09
N HIS A 91 5.85 4.65 6.32
CA HIS A 91 5.70 6.10 6.44
C HIS A 91 4.81 6.72 5.37
N GLY A 92 4.35 5.93 4.40
CA GLY A 92 3.60 6.45 3.25
C GLY A 92 4.42 7.46 2.46
N ARG A 93 5.74 7.30 2.33
CA ARG A 93 6.58 8.23 1.54
C ARG A 93 6.81 7.66 0.16
N PHE A 94 6.82 8.51 -0.87
CA PHE A 94 7.27 8.10 -2.18
C PHE A 94 8.38 8.98 -2.71
N MET A 95 9.17 8.38 -3.60
CA MET A 95 10.17 9.05 -4.41
C MET A 95 10.00 8.58 -5.86
N ARG A 96 9.72 9.51 -6.77
CA ARG A 96 9.89 9.27 -8.21
C ARG A 96 11.37 9.43 -8.55
N VAL A 97 11.93 8.37 -9.11
CA VAL A 97 13.30 8.26 -9.60
C VAL A 97 13.24 8.30 -11.11
N ASP A 98 12.98 9.49 -11.64
CA ASP A 98 13.30 9.74 -13.03
C ASP A 98 14.82 9.94 -13.14
N LYS A 99 15.45 9.50 -14.23
CA LYS A 99 16.89 9.74 -14.45
C LYS A 99 17.20 11.24 -14.53
N GLN A 100 16.19 12.08 -14.79
CA GLN A 100 16.35 13.53 -14.94
C GLN A 100 15.84 14.33 -13.73
N ILE A 101 14.84 13.83 -12.99
CA ILE A 101 14.20 14.57 -11.89
C ILE A 101 13.91 13.63 -10.71
N ARG A 102 14.41 14.01 -9.54
CA ARG A 102 13.99 13.40 -8.27
C ARG A 102 12.79 14.17 -7.72
N VAL A 103 11.71 13.46 -7.41
CA VAL A 103 10.52 14.03 -6.76
C VAL A 103 10.23 13.24 -5.50
N ASP A 104 10.07 13.95 -4.39
CA ASP A 104 9.67 13.38 -3.11
C ASP A 104 8.20 13.73 -2.82
N GLY A 105 7.52 12.89 -2.04
CA GLY A 105 6.17 13.15 -1.58
C GLY A 105 5.59 12.08 -0.66
N THR A 106 4.28 12.12 -0.48
CA THR A 106 3.54 11.19 0.38
C THR A 106 2.44 10.45 -0.37
N CYS A 107 2.14 9.21 0.05
CA CYS A 107 1.08 8.37 -0.44
C CYS A 107 0.14 7.97 0.70
N GLU A 108 -1.15 7.92 0.39
CA GLU A 108 -2.19 7.40 1.27
C GLU A 108 -2.87 6.18 0.64
N LYS A 109 -3.28 5.21 1.46
CA LYS A 109 -4.10 4.08 1.01
C LYS A 109 -5.50 4.59 0.71
N VAL A 110 -6.04 4.23 -0.46
CA VAL A 110 -7.39 4.59 -0.87
C VAL A 110 -8.28 3.35 -0.82
N GLU A 111 -9.39 3.44 -0.11
CA GLU A 111 -10.37 2.36 -0.07
C GLU A 111 -11.20 2.33 -1.36
N PRO A 112 -11.57 1.15 -1.87
CA PRO A 112 -12.55 1.05 -2.94
C PRO A 112 -13.88 1.63 -2.45
N LYS A 113 -14.43 2.62 -3.17
CA LYS A 113 -15.81 3.06 -2.93
C LYS A 113 -16.74 1.91 -3.31
N LEU A 114 -17.45 1.37 -2.30
CA LEU A 114 -18.53 0.39 -2.44
C LEU A 114 -19.71 0.99 -3.21
#